data_AF-A0A949X239-F1
#
_entry.id   AF-A0A949X239-F1
#
_cell.length_a   1.000
_cell.length_b   1.000
_cell.length_c   1.000
_cell.angle_alpha   90.00
_cell.angle_beta   90.00
_cell.angle_gamma   90.00
#
_symmetry.space_group_name_H-M   'P 1'
#
loop_
_entity.id
_entity.type
_entity.pdbx_description
1 polymer ?
#
loop_
_entity_poly.entity_id
_entity_poly.type
_entity_poly.pdbx_seq_one_letter_code
_entity_poly.pdbx_strand_id
1 'polypeptide(L)'
;MRQHSRSILPLVFAAVLSCTTFAQTQLQQRNVAVNGQSGKADVIDQNGRSFVDVSALASIGKGSVSFDGLGIVLTLPAGASGTTTAGSSASPAATSQPANSAALSQEFMKAGIEEIARLREWATTLASAIRGGYGITDEWVNGYRDQASQSLQLAEAATSTDGDRNAVQLLRHVFDLVQQWSDQLVAAKKSMDTAKYTTSPNALREDPLSQKLITCGHFVTQMLGSATFQDDASCH
;
A
#
# COMPACT_ATOMS: atom_id res chain seq x y z
N MET A 1 -3.95 62.13 58.96
CA MET A 1 -4.41 62.53 57.62
C MET A 1 -4.27 61.33 56.69
N ARG A 2 -5.38 60.93 56.03
CA ARG A 2 -5.50 60.28 54.68
C ARG A 2 -4.58 59.09 54.34
N GLN A 3 -5.00 57.94 53.82
CA GLN A 3 -6.24 57.49 53.18
C GLN A 3 -6.11 55.97 52.91
N HIS A 4 -7.22 55.24 52.97
CA HIS A 4 -7.34 53.84 52.54
C HIS A 4 -7.02 53.63 51.05
N SER A 5 -6.48 52.46 50.68
CA SER A 5 -7.02 51.72 49.53
C SER A 5 -6.70 50.23 49.58
N ARG A 6 -7.72 49.43 49.25
CA ARG A 6 -7.78 47.96 49.18
C ARG A 6 -7.22 47.47 47.84
N SER A 7 -6.58 46.29 47.80
CA SER A 7 -6.61 45.37 46.64
C SER A 7 -5.96 44.04 47.06
N ILE A 8 -6.72 42.99 47.37
CA ILE A 8 -7.24 41.91 46.49
C ILE A 8 -6.10 41.13 45.78
N LEU A 9 -5.84 39.92 46.28
CA LEU A 9 -5.13 38.76 45.67
C LEU A 9 -5.85 38.30 44.37
N PRO A 10 -5.38 37.34 43.51
CA PRO A 10 -4.08 36.72 43.17
C PRO A 10 -3.83 36.79 41.62
N LEU A 11 -3.16 35.78 41.00
CA LEU A 11 -3.01 35.46 39.56
C LEU A 11 -1.75 36.09 38.90
N VAL A 12 -0.88 35.39 38.17
CA VAL A 12 -1.08 34.31 37.20
C VAL A 12 0.21 33.46 37.08
N PHE A 13 0.12 32.16 37.36
CA PHE A 13 1.08 31.16 36.89
C PHE A 13 0.72 30.84 35.43
N ALA A 14 1.42 31.43 34.47
CA ALA A 14 1.20 31.15 33.05
C ALA A 14 1.90 29.83 32.68
N ALA A 15 1.18 28.72 32.84
CA ALA A 15 1.56 27.44 32.26
C ALA A 15 1.41 27.51 30.74
N VAL A 16 2.53 27.51 30.02
CA VAL A 16 2.58 27.36 28.57
C VAL A 16 2.30 25.89 28.26
N LEU A 17 1.03 25.54 28.19
CA LEU A 17 0.56 24.25 27.68
C LEU A 17 0.47 24.39 26.16
N SER A 18 1.54 24.05 25.46
CA SER A 18 1.54 23.93 24.00
C SER A 18 0.59 22.80 23.60
N CYS A 19 -0.65 23.13 23.27
CA CYS A 19 -1.56 22.22 22.57
C CYS A 19 -1.00 21.93 21.17
N THR A 20 -0.30 20.81 21.02
CA THR A 20 -0.09 20.20 19.70
C THR A 20 -1.39 19.56 19.26
N THR A 21 -2.20 20.30 18.51
CA THR A 21 -3.37 19.74 17.82
C THR A 21 -2.88 18.86 16.68
N PHE A 22 -2.82 17.55 16.91
CA PHE A 22 -2.73 16.59 15.81
C PHE A 22 -4.01 16.72 14.99
N ALA A 23 -3.88 17.12 13.72
CA ALA A 23 -4.99 17.04 12.78
C ALA A 23 -5.30 15.56 12.54
N GLN A 24 -6.22 15.00 13.33
CA GLN A 24 -6.73 13.66 13.09
C GLN A 24 -7.56 13.71 11.82
N THR A 25 -7.09 13.09 10.74
CA THR A 25 -7.92 12.78 9.57
C THR A 25 -9.02 11.84 10.05
N GLN A 26 -10.17 12.41 10.38
CA GLN A 26 -11.27 11.66 10.95
C GLN A 26 -11.92 10.83 9.83
N LEU A 27 -11.61 9.53 9.81
CA LEU A 27 -12.28 8.57 8.94
C LEU A 27 -13.73 8.44 9.43
N GLN A 28 -14.67 8.96 8.65
CA GLN A 28 -16.08 9.02 9.02
C GLN A 28 -16.91 8.19 8.05
N GLN A 29 -17.62 7.20 8.60
CA GLN A 29 -18.58 6.41 7.83
C GLN A 29 -19.83 7.27 7.56
N ARG A 30 -19.98 7.76 6.33
CA ARG A 30 -21.09 8.64 5.90
C ARG A 30 -22.05 7.89 4.97
N ASN A 31 -23.28 8.41 4.88
CA ASN A 31 -24.25 7.90 3.92
C ASN A 31 -24.00 8.57 2.56
N VAL A 32 -23.82 7.77 1.53
CA VAL A 32 -23.54 8.20 0.16
C VAL A 32 -24.56 7.54 -0.77
N ALA A 33 -25.05 8.29 -1.75
CA ALA A 33 -26.01 7.78 -2.72
C ALA A 33 -25.42 7.80 -4.14
N VAL A 34 -25.56 6.68 -4.84
CA VAL A 34 -25.14 6.51 -6.24
C VAL A 34 -26.35 6.04 -7.04
N ASN A 35 -26.73 6.79 -8.08
CA ASN A 35 -27.93 6.51 -8.89
C ASN A 35 -29.22 6.28 -8.05
N GLY A 36 -29.38 7.03 -6.95
CA GLY A 36 -30.53 6.91 -6.04
C GLY A 36 -30.48 5.76 -5.04
N GLN A 37 -29.46 4.89 -5.10
CA GLN A 37 -29.21 3.85 -4.10
C GLN A 37 -28.32 4.42 -2.99
N SER A 38 -28.79 4.40 -1.75
CA SER A 38 -28.05 4.90 -0.59
C SER A 38 -27.32 3.77 0.13
N GLY A 39 -26.08 4.02 0.56
CA GLY A 39 -25.30 3.10 1.36
C GLY A 39 -24.21 3.80 2.17
N LYS A 40 -23.48 3.04 2.98
CA LYS A 40 -22.42 3.57 3.84
C LYS A 40 -21.08 3.47 3.11
N ALA A 41 -20.31 4.55 3.16
CA ALA A 41 -18.95 4.58 2.66
C ALA A 41 -18.07 5.38 3.62
N ASP A 42 -16.80 4.98 3.72
CA ASP A 42 -15.81 5.71 4.50
C ASP A 42 -15.39 6.96 3.74
N VAL A 43 -15.55 8.10 4.40
CA VAL A 43 -15.20 9.42 3.87
C VAL A 43 -14.11 10.01 4.74
N ILE A 44 -13.03 10.45 4.10
CA ILE A 44 -11.93 11.17 4.73
C ILE A 44 -11.98 12.61 4.22
N ASP A 45 -12.01 13.57 5.15
CA ASP A 45 -11.89 14.99 4.83
C ASP A 45 -10.42 15.43 5.03
N GLN A 46 -9.76 15.83 3.95
CA GLN A 46 -8.37 16.31 3.98
C GLN A 46 -8.26 17.59 3.15
N ASN A 47 -7.76 18.67 3.77
CA ASN A 47 -7.58 19.98 3.13
C ASN A 47 -8.86 20.54 2.47
N GLY A 48 -10.02 20.34 3.10
CA GLY A 48 -11.31 20.80 2.57
C GLY A 48 -11.85 19.99 1.38
N ARG A 49 -11.22 18.86 1.05
CA ARG A 49 -11.66 17.92 0.02
C ARG A 49 -12.07 16.60 0.68
N SER A 50 -13.21 16.07 0.27
CA SER A 50 -13.68 14.77 0.71
C SER A 50 -13.21 13.68 -0.25
N PHE A 51 -12.65 12.62 0.31
CA PHE A 51 -12.20 11.43 -0.39
C PHE A 51 -13.08 10.27 0.07
N VAL A 52 -13.54 9.44 -0.87
CA VAL A 52 -14.42 8.31 -0.57
C VAL A 52 -13.88 7.05 -1.24
N ASP A 53 -14.07 5.90 -0.59
CA ASP A 53 -13.71 4.61 -1.16
C ASP A 53 -14.51 4.35 -2.45
N VAL A 54 -13.79 4.24 -3.58
CA VAL A 54 -14.38 4.04 -4.91
C VAL A 54 -15.02 2.65 -5.04
N SER A 55 -14.53 1.65 -4.31
CA SER A 55 -15.10 0.31 -4.25
C SER A 55 -16.44 0.32 -3.51
N ALA A 56 -16.56 1.13 -2.45
CA ALA A 56 -17.82 1.35 -1.78
C ALA A 56 -18.85 2.01 -2.72
N LEU A 57 -18.44 2.97 -3.54
CA LEU A 57 -19.31 3.58 -4.56
C LEU A 57 -19.80 2.57 -5.60
N ALA A 58 -18.91 1.72 -6.10
CA ALA A 58 -19.28 0.64 -7.02
C ALA A 58 -20.27 -0.32 -6.38
N SER A 59 -20.03 -0.74 -5.13
CA SER A 59 -20.94 -1.63 -4.41
C SER A 59 -22.32 -1.00 -4.21
N ILE A 60 -22.39 0.28 -3.85
CA ILE A 60 -23.66 1.00 -3.63
C ILE A 60 -24.46 1.08 -4.93
N GLY A 61 -23.80 1.42 -6.04
CA GLY A 61 -24.44 1.56 -7.34
C GLY A 61 -24.51 0.27 -8.17
N LYS A 62 -24.19 -0.89 -7.59
CA LYS A 62 -24.09 -2.20 -8.28
C LYS A 62 -23.21 -2.15 -9.55
N GLY A 63 -22.18 -1.33 -9.53
CA GLY A 63 -21.19 -1.20 -10.59
C GLY A 63 -19.94 -2.02 -10.34
N SER A 64 -18.92 -1.74 -11.15
CA SER A 64 -17.59 -2.29 -11.04
C SER A 64 -16.56 -1.16 -11.05
N VAL A 65 -15.46 -1.36 -10.32
CA VAL A 65 -14.26 -0.54 -10.47
C VAL A 65 -13.27 -1.34 -11.30
N SER A 66 -12.63 -0.68 -12.24
CA SER A 66 -11.48 -1.18 -12.99
C SER A 66 -10.39 -0.12 -12.95
N PHE A 67 -9.14 -0.54 -13.10
CA PHE A 67 -7.99 0.34 -13.10
C PHE A 67 -7.32 0.21 -14.48
N ASP A 68 -7.03 1.33 -15.12
CA ASP A 68 -6.37 1.38 -16.42
C ASP A 68 -5.17 2.34 -16.35
N GLY A 69 -3.99 1.79 -16.09
CA GLY A 69 -2.75 2.56 -15.92
C GLY A 69 -2.82 3.51 -14.72
N LEU A 70 -2.89 4.81 -14.98
CA LEU A 70 -3.07 5.86 -13.96
C LEU A 70 -4.56 6.20 -13.69
N GLY A 71 -5.49 5.59 -14.43
CA GLY A 71 -6.91 5.85 -14.35
C GLY A 71 -7.65 4.88 -13.43
N ILE A 72 -8.60 5.41 -12.66
CA ILE A 72 -9.61 4.61 -11.97
C ILE A 72 -10.91 4.74 -12.76
N VAL A 73 -11.37 3.64 -13.34
CA VAL A 73 -12.58 3.57 -14.16
C VAL A 73 -13.69 2.92 -13.34
N LEU A 74 -14.57 3.74 -12.77
CA LEU A 74 -15.80 3.30 -12.12
C LEU A 74 -16.91 3.16 -13.19
N THR A 75 -17.31 1.92 -13.47
CA THR A 75 -18.41 1.60 -14.37
C THR A 75 -19.67 1.36 -13.54
N LEU A 76 -20.65 2.26 -13.64
CA LEU A 76 -21.95 2.09 -13.01
C LEU A 76 -22.96 1.67 -14.08
N PRO A 77 -23.82 0.66 -13.83
CA PRO A 77 -24.90 0.34 -14.74
C PRO A 77 -25.78 1.59 -14.91
N ALA A 78 -26.09 1.92 -16.16
CA ALA A 78 -27.00 3.01 -16.46
C ALA A 78 -28.34 2.69 -15.78
N GLY A 79 -28.64 3.42 -14.71
CA GLY A 79 -29.97 3.40 -14.12
C GLY A 79 -30.95 3.74 -15.23
N ALA A 80 -31.96 2.90 -15.41
CA ALA A 80 -33.04 3.11 -16.37
C ALA A 80 -33.83 4.37 -15.98
N SER A 81 -33.30 5.54 -16.33
CA SER A 81 -34.09 6.74 -16.55
C SER A 81 -34.59 6.62 -17.99
N GLY A 82 -35.84 6.17 -18.11
CA GLY A 82 -36.42 5.75 -19.37
C GLY A 82 -36.45 6.86 -20.42
N THR A 83 -35.92 6.55 -21.60
CA THR A 83 -36.58 6.84 -22.87
C THR A 83 -36.09 5.84 -23.92
N THR A 84 -37.05 5.13 -24.49
CA THR A 84 -36.95 4.20 -25.61
C THR A 84 -36.14 4.77 -26.77
N THR A 85 -35.22 3.99 -27.35
CA THR A 85 -35.25 3.63 -28.78
C THR A 85 -34.36 2.40 -29.00
N ALA A 86 -34.93 1.39 -29.65
CA ALA A 86 -34.26 0.17 -30.05
C ALA A 86 -33.09 0.46 -31.02
N GLY A 87 -31.96 -0.18 -30.77
CA GLY A 87 -30.82 -0.23 -31.68
C GLY A 87 -30.10 -1.55 -31.46
N SER A 88 -30.55 -2.60 -32.14
CA SER A 88 -29.83 -3.87 -32.23
C SER A 88 -28.43 -3.62 -32.77
N SER A 89 -27.42 -4.01 -32.00
CA SER A 89 -26.10 -4.36 -32.52
C SER A 89 -25.58 -5.51 -31.68
N ALA A 90 -25.79 -6.71 -32.22
CA ALA A 90 -25.15 -7.92 -31.74
C ALA A 90 -23.63 -7.81 -31.99
N SER A 91 -22.83 -8.20 -31.00
CA SER A 91 -21.61 -9.04 -31.13
C SER A 91 -20.69 -8.85 -29.91
N PRO A 92 -19.88 -9.86 -29.52
CA PRO A 92 -20.21 -11.26 -29.37
C PRO A 92 -20.25 -11.64 -27.88
N ALA A 93 -20.99 -12.70 -27.55
CA ALA A 93 -20.78 -13.42 -26.31
C ALA A 93 -19.31 -13.89 -26.30
N ALA A 94 -18.46 -13.24 -25.50
CA ALA A 94 -17.18 -13.80 -25.14
C ALA A 94 -17.50 -15.11 -24.42
N THR A 95 -17.27 -16.22 -25.12
CA THR A 95 -17.17 -17.54 -24.52
C THR A 95 -16.20 -17.41 -23.35
N SER A 96 -16.74 -17.45 -22.14
CA SER A 96 -16.03 -17.76 -20.91
C SER A 96 -15.51 -19.18 -21.03
N GLN A 97 -14.45 -19.34 -21.83
CA GLN A 97 -13.52 -20.44 -21.63
C GLN A 97 -12.90 -20.20 -20.24
N PRO A 98 -12.81 -21.21 -19.36
CA PRO A 98 -12.07 -21.02 -18.14
C PRO A 98 -10.63 -20.73 -18.56
N ALA A 99 -10.19 -19.48 -18.43
CA ALA A 99 -8.77 -19.19 -18.32
C ALA A 99 -8.25 -20.16 -17.26
N ASN A 100 -7.22 -20.95 -17.57
CA ASN A 100 -6.62 -21.90 -16.65
C ASN A 100 -6.57 -21.25 -15.27
N SER A 101 -7.31 -21.77 -14.29
CA SER A 101 -7.45 -21.12 -12.97
C SER A 101 -6.10 -20.89 -12.28
N ALA A 102 -5.07 -21.63 -12.72
CA ALA A 102 -3.67 -21.54 -12.29
C ALA A 102 -2.82 -20.47 -13.01
N ALA A 103 -3.28 -19.86 -14.10
CA ALA A 103 -2.55 -18.81 -14.80
C ALA A 103 -2.68 -17.46 -14.08
N LEU A 104 -1.66 -16.62 -14.18
CA LEU A 104 -1.67 -15.27 -13.60
C LEU A 104 -2.43 -14.31 -14.51
N SER A 105 -3.26 -13.46 -13.92
CA SER A 105 -3.94 -12.39 -14.66
C SER A 105 -2.98 -11.26 -15.01
N GLN A 106 -3.26 -10.57 -16.13
CA GLN A 106 -2.41 -9.48 -16.60
C GLN A 106 -2.32 -8.32 -15.61
N GLU A 107 -3.43 -7.97 -14.96
CA GLU A 107 -3.47 -6.88 -13.99
C GLU A 107 -2.71 -7.23 -12.71
N PHE A 108 -2.86 -8.47 -12.22
CA PHE A 108 -2.05 -8.96 -11.12
C PHE A 108 -0.56 -8.95 -11.46
N MET A 109 -0.17 -9.40 -12.66
CA MET A 109 1.24 -9.40 -13.07
C MET A 109 1.84 -7.99 -13.10
N LYS A 110 1.13 -7.00 -13.65
CA LYS A 110 1.58 -5.60 -13.67
C LYS A 110 1.79 -5.08 -12.24
N ALA A 111 0.81 -5.29 -11.36
CA ALA A 111 0.89 -4.85 -9.98
C ALA A 111 1.97 -5.59 -9.19
N GLY A 112 2.14 -6.89 -9.42
CA GLY A 112 3.19 -7.70 -8.79
C GLY A 112 4.61 -7.30 -9.24
N ILE A 113 4.80 -6.91 -10.51
CA ILE A 113 6.09 -6.39 -10.99
C ILE A 113 6.41 -5.03 -10.33
N GLU A 114 5.42 -4.15 -10.22
CA GLU A 114 5.57 -2.88 -9.48
C GLU A 114 5.93 -3.15 -8.02
N GLU A 115 5.28 -4.13 -7.38
CA GLU A 115 5.58 -4.50 -6.00
C GLU A 115 7.02 -4.99 -5.82
N ILE A 116 7.48 -5.90 -6.66
CA ILE A 116 8.87 -6.36 -6.63
C ILE A 116 9.84 -5.19 -6.89
N ALA A 117 9.48 -4.23 -7.74
CA ALA A 117 10.30 -3.04 -7.97
C ALA A 117 10.40 -2.15 -6.71
N ARG A 118 9.29 -1.96 -5.98
CA ARG A 118 9.25 -1.20 -4.71
C ARG A 118 10.07 -1.88 -3.61
N LEU A 119 9.91 -3.19 -3.47
CA LEU A 119 10.68 -4.01 -2.52
C LEU A 119 12.17 -3.97 -2.81
N ARG A 120 12.56 -4.10 -4.09
CA ARG A 120 13.96 -3.98 -4.52
C ARG A 120 14.51 -2.61 -4.19
N GLU A 121 13.78 -1.55 -4.52
CA GLU A 121 14.21 -0.17 -4.27
C GLU A 121 14.45 0.07 -2.77
N TRP A 122 13.49 -0.32 -1.92
CA TRP A 122 13.65 -0.25 -0.46
C TRP A 122 14.91 -0.98 -0.01
N ALA A 123 15.08 -2.23 -0.43
CA ALA A 123 16.20 -3.05 -0.03
C ALA A 123 17.56 -2.48 -0.49
N THR A 124 17.67 -2.07 -1.75
CA THR A 124 18.93 -1.57 -2.32
C THR A 124 19.34 -0.23 -1.73
N THR A 125 18.36 0.64 -1.46
CA THR A 125 18.64 1.96 -0.90
C THR A 125 19.06 1.83 0.56
N LEU A 126 18.43 0.94 1.33
CA LEU A 126 18.87 0.65 2.70
C LEU A 126 20.27 0.03 2.76
N ALA A 127 20.57 -0.97 1.92
CA ALA A 127 21.92 -1.54 1.84
C ALA A 127 22.97 -0.48 1.50
N SER A 128 22.66 0.41 0.55
CA SER A 128 23.55 1.50 0.16
C SER A 128 23.76 2.48 1.31
N ALA A 129 22.71 2.79 2.06
CA ALA A 129 22.77 3.66 3.23
C ALA A 129 23.68 3.07 4.33
N ILE A 130 23.54 1.77 4.64
CA ILE A 130 24.39 1.07 5.62
C ILE A 130 25.85 1.04 5.16
N ARG A 131 26.10 0.68 3.90
CA ARG A 131 27.46 0.57 3.35
C ARG A 131 28.19 1.92 3.30
N GLY A 132 27.47 2.98 2.95
CA GLY A 132 28.00 4.34 2.90
C GLY A 132 28.07 5.06 4.26
N GLY A 133 27.61 4.41 5.34
CA GLY A 133 27.58 5.02 6.67
C GLY A 133 26.60 6.20 6.79
N TYR A 134 25.60 6.27 5.91
CA TYR A 134 24.64 7.37 5.88
C TYR A 134 23.65 7.30 7.05
N GLY A 135 23.12 8.46 7.43
CA GLY A 135 22.09 8.57 8.45
C GLY A 135 20.75 7.99 7.99
N ILE A 136 20.42 6.79 8.47
CA ILE A 136 19.07 6.20 8.39
C ILE A 136 18.25 6.62 9.62
N THR A 137 17.04 7.14 9.39
CA THR A 137 16.04 7.43 10.42
C THR A 137 14.84 6.52 10.28
N ASP A 138 14.03 6.40 11.34
CA ASP A 138 12.82 5.57 11.30
C ASP A 138 11.82 6.12 10.28
N GLU A 139 11.66 7.44 10.15
CA GLU A 139 10.76 8.07 9.16
C GLU A 139 11.16 7.75 7.72
N TRP A 140 12.46 7.74 7.44
CA TRP A 140 12.96 7.44 6.10
C TRP A 140 12.69 5.98 5.71
N VAL A 141 12.92 5.03 6.63
CA VAL A 141 12.60 3.61 6.41
C VAL A 141 11.08 3.40 6.29
N ASN A 142 10.31 4.08 7.13
CA ASN A 142 8.85 4.02 7.08
C ASN A 142 8.31 4.48 5.72
N GLY A 143 8.89 5.52 5.11
CA GLY A 143 8.49 5.98 3.78
C GLY A 143 8.60 4.88 2.70
N TYR A 144 9.68 4.11 2.70
CA TYR A 144 9.84 2.98 1.77
C TYR A 144 8.86 1.84 2.09
N ARG A 145 8.71 1.49 3.37
CA ARG A 145 7.77 0.45 3.80
C ARG A 145 6.33 0.80 3.43
N ASP A 146 5.93 2.05 3.62
CA ASP A 146 4.57 2.52 3.32
C ASP A 146 4.30 2.48 1.81
N GLN A 147 5.30 2.84 0.98
CA GLN A 147 5.20 2.72 -0.48
C GLN A 147 5.08 1.26 -0.96
N ALA A 148 5.90 0.35 -0.40
CA ALA A 148 5.79 -1.07 -0.71
C ALA A 148 4.44 -1.64 -0.22
N SER A 149 3.98 -1.26 0.98
CA SER A 149 2.69 -1.73 1.50
C SER A 149 1.51 -1.28 0.63
N GLN A 150 1.52 -0.04 0.14
CA GLN A 150 0.50 0.46 -0.80
C GLN A 150 0.53 -0.31 -2.13
N SER A 151 1.71 -0.58 -2.66
CA SER A 151 1.87 -1.33 -3.89
C SER A 151 1.43 -2.79 -3.74
N LEU A 152 1.71 -3.43 -2.61
CA LEU A 152 1.21 -4.76 -2.27
C LEU A 152 -0.32 -4.80 -2.22
N GLN A 153 -0.96 -3.78 -1.63
CA GLN A 153 -2.42 -3.66 -1.63
C GLN A 153 -3.01 -3.56 -3.04
N LEU A 154 -2.32 -2.90 -3.98
CA LEU A 154 -2.73 -2.87 -5.38
C LEU A 154 -2.62 -4.25 -6.03
N ALA A 155 -1.56 -5.00 -5.75
CA ALA A 155 -1.42 -6.38 -6.22
C ALA A 155 -2.50 -7.31 -5.64
N GLU A 156 -2.84 -7.15 -4.36
CA GLU A 156 -3.94 -7.88 -3.72
C GLU A 156 -5.30 -7.57 -4.34
N ALA A 157 -5.58 -6.28 -4.60
CA ALA A 157 -6.82 -5.85 -5.24
C ALA A 157 -6.95 -6.36 -6.69
N ALA A 158 -5.83 -6.61 -7.36
CA ALA A 158 -5.79 -7.13 -8.73
C ALA A 158 -5.97 -8.65 -8.82
N THR A 159 -6.07 -9.37 -7.69
CA THR A 159 -6.23 -10.83 -7.70
C THR A 159 -7.57 -11.26 -8.31
N SER A 160 -7.53 -12.08 -9.36
CA SER A 160 -8.75 -12.54 -10.05
C SER A 160 -8.78 -14.05 -10.30
N THR A 161 -7.60 -14.69 -10.45
CA THR A 161 -7.46 -16.14 -10.62
C THR A 161 -6.99 -16.84 -9.34
N ASP A 162 -7.02 -18.17 -9.29
CA ASP A 162 -6.41 -18.92 -8.19
C ASP A 162 -4.88 -18.80 -8.22
N GLY A 163 -4.29 -18.71 -9.41
CA GLY A 163 -2.88 -18.39 -9.60
C GLY A 163 -2.50 -17.07 -8.90
N ASP A 164 -3.28 -16.01 -9.11
CA ASP A 164 -3.06 -14.71 -8.46
C ASP A 164 -3.15 -14.81 -6.93
N ARG A 165 -4.17 -15.52 -6.41
CA ARG A 165 -4.39 -15.70 -4.96
C ARG A 165 -3.24 -16.43 -4.28
N ASN A 166 -2.57 -17.35 -4.99
CA ASN A 166 -1.39 -18.02 -4.47
C ASN A 166 -0.14 -17.16 -4.63
N ALA A 167 0.05 -16.53 -5.79
CA ALA A 167 1.18 -15.65 -6.06
C ALA A 167 1.25 -14.46 -5.11
N VAL A 168 0.11 -13.90 -4.69
CA VAL A 168 0.09 -12.78 -3.74
C VAL A 168 0.59 -13.17 -2.35
N GLN A 169 0.48 -14.45 -1.97
CA GLN A 169 1.07 -14.92 -0.72
C GLN A 169 2.61 -14.90 -0.79
N LEU A 170 3.17 -15.21 -1.95
CA LEU A 170 4.61 -15.10 -2.18
C LEU A 170 5.06 -13.63 -2.13
N LEU A 171 4.29 -12.70 -2.72
CA LEU A 171 4.58 -11.26 -2.62
C LEU A 171 4.56 -10.76 -1.17
N ARG A 172 3.55 -11.16 -0.38
CA ARG A 172 3.51 -10.88 1.07
C ARG A 172 4.72 -11.42 1.80
N HIS A 173 5.15 -12.64 1.47
CA HIS A 173 6.34 -13.22 2.08
C HIS A 173 7.62 -12.45 1.72
N VAL A 174 7.79 -12.04 0.45
CA VAL A 174 8.94 -11.19 0.06
C VAL A 174 8.89 -9.86 0.81
N PHE A 175 7.73 -9.23 0.94
CA PHE A 175 7.54 -8.03 1.74
C PHE A 175 8.01 -8.24 3.19
N ASP A 176 7.57 -9.32 3.84
CA ASP A 176 7.94 -9.66 5.20
C ASP A 176 9.45 -9.92 5.34
N LEU A 177 10.09 -10.55 4.36
CA LEU A 177 11.54 -10.75 4.33
C LEU A 177 12.30 -9.42 4.23
N VAL A 178 11.86 -8.49 3.35
CA VAL A 178 12.47 -7.16 3.26
C VAL A 178 12.29 -6.40 4.58
N GLN A 179 11.11 -6.48 5.19
CA GLN A 179 10.85 -5.83 6.47
C GLN A 179 11.76 -6.37 7.57
N GLN A 180 11.85 -7.70 7.73
CA GLN A 180 12.71 -8.32 8.73
C GLN A 180 14.19 -7.94 8.54
N TRP A 181 14.67 -8.00 7.29
CA TRP A 181 16.04 -7.61 6.98
C TRP A 181 16.27 -6.11 7.25
N SER A 182 15.30 -5.27 6.89
CA SER A 182 15.35 -3.83 7.17
C SER A 182 15.44 -3.54 8.66
N ASP A 183 14.59 -4.18 9.46
CA ASP A 183 14.56 -4.03 10.92
C ASP A 183 15.89 -4.49 11.55
N GLN A 184 16.46 -5.59 11.06
CA GLN A 184 17.80 -6.06 11.49
C GLN A 184 18.88 -5.01 11.21
N LEU A 185 18.87 -4.38 10.03
CA LEU A 185 19.86 -3.37 9.66
C LEU A 185 19.70 -2.08 10.46
N VAL A 186 18.46 -1.64 10.69
CA VAL A 186 18.15 -0.48 11.54
C VAL A 186 18.58 -0.73 12.99
N ALA A 187 18.30 -1.92 13.53
CA ALA A 187 18.73 -2.32 14.87
C ALA A 187 20.25 -2.35 15.01
N ALA A 188 20.96 -2.91 14.02
CA ALA A 188 22.41 -2.90 13.98
C ALA A 188 22.97 -1.46 13.97
N LYS A 189 22.32 -0.55 13.23
CA LYS A 189 22.71 0.86 13.24
C LYS A 189 22.48 1.54 14.59
N LYS A 190 21.33 1.32 15.22
CA LYS A 190 21.00 1.87 16.54
C LYS A 190 21.98 1.38 17.62
N SER A 191 22.47 0.15 17.50
CA SER A 191 23.46 -0.45 18.40
C SER A 191 24.92 -0.22 18.01
N MET A 192 25.18 0.55 16.95
CA MET A 192 26.52 0.79 16.38
C MET A 192 27.26 -0.48 15.90
N ASP A 193 26.52 -1.55 15.59
CA ASP A 193 27.00 -2.86 15.11
C ASP A 193 26.97 -2.97 13.57
N THR A 194 27.13 -1.86 12.85
CA THR A 194 27.16 -1.87 11.37
C THR A 194 28.53 -2.18 10.79
N ALA A 195 29.58 -2.21 11.63
CA ALA A 195 30.96 -2.49 11.18
C ALA A 195 31.06 -3.84 10.44
N LYS A 196 30.33 -4.86 10.89
CA LYS A 196 30.30 -6.17 10.21
C LYS A 196 29.82 -6.10 8.76
N TYR A 197 28.96 -5.13 8.43
CA TYR A 197 28.42 -4.92 7.08
C TYR A 197 29.32 -4.09 6.17
N THR A 198 30.36 -3.45 6.72
CA THR A 198 31.29 -2.57 5.97
C THR A 198 32.69 -3.15 5.84
N THR A 199 33.01 -4.23 6.56
CA THR A 199 34.32 -4.92 6.50
C THR A 199 34.60 -5.62 5.17
N SER A 200 33.57 -6.01 4.42
CA SER A 200 33.67 -6.63 3.09
C SER A 200 32.65 -6.00 2.13
N PRO A 201 33.01 -5.82 0.84
CA PRO A 201 32.08 -5.33 -0.18
C PRO A 201 30.80 -6.16 -0.31
N ASN A 202 30.87 -7.45 0.06
CA ASN A 202 29.77 -8.40 -0.07
C ASN A 202 29.07 -8.73 1.25
N ALA A 203 29.50 -8.18 2.39
CA ALA A 203 28.98 -8.58 3.71
C ALA A 203 27.44 -8.48 3.81
N LEU A 204 26.85 -7.41 3.27
CA LEU A 204 25.38 -7.26 3.22
C LEU A 204 24.71 -8.25 2.27
N ARG A 205 25.38 -8.61 1.17
CA ARG A 205 24.86 -9.56 0.19
C ARG A 205 24.92 -10.98 0.74
N GLU A 206 25.97 -11.32 1.47
CA GLU A 206 26.21 -12.64 2.07
C GLU A 206 25.39 -12.86 3.35
N ASP A 207 24.70 -11.82 3.86
CA ASP A 207 23.74 -11.94 4.95
C ASP A 207 22.66 -13.00 4.61
N PRO A 208 22.36 -13.95 5.50
CA PRO A 208 21.40 -15.02 5.22
C PRO A 208 20.00 -14.54 4.82
N LEU A 209 19.49 -13.46 5.44
CA LEU A 209 18.20 -12.89 5.05
C LEU A 209 18.29 -12.21 3.69
N SER A 210 19.41 -11.52 3.39
CA SER A 210 19.66 -10.98 2.06
C SER A 210 19.67 -12.07 0.97
N GLN A 211 20.32 -13.21 1.23
CA GLN A 211 20.36 -14.33 0.29
C GLN A 211 18.96 -14.94 0.05
N LYS A 212 18.16 -15.12 1.12
CA LYS A 212 16.77 -15.56 0.99
C LYS A 212 15.95 -14.57 0.16
N LEU A 213 16.06 -13.28 0.47
CA LEU A 213 15.37 -12.22 -0.27
C LEU A 213 15.74 -12.21 -1.77
N ILE A 214 17.03 -12.31 -2.09
CA ILE A 214 17.51 -12.35 -3.48
C ILE A 214 16.97 -13.58 -4.22
N THR A 215 17.00 -14.74 -3.57
CA THR A 215 16.55 -16.01 -4.17
C THR A 215 15.06 -15.98 -4.43
N CYS A 216 14.26 -15.65 -3.41
CA CYS A 216 12.82 -15.59 -3.55
C CYS A 216 12.37 -14.46 -4.50
N GLY A 217 12.99 -13.28 -4.43
CA GLY A 217 12.69 -12.18 -5.36
C GLY A 217 12.97 -12.52 -6.82
N HIS A 218 14.06 -13.25 -7.10
CA HIS A 218 14.35 -13.73 -8.45
C HIS A 218 13.31 -14.74 -8.93
N PHE A 219 12.94 -15.70 -8.07
CA PHE A 219 11.88 -16.66 -8.36
C PHE A 219 10.56 -15.97 -8.70
N VAL A 220 10.09 -15.06 -7.85
CA VAL A 220 8.83 -14.34 -8.06
C VAL A 220 8.87 -13.50 -9.34
N THR A 221 9.99 -12.84 -9.64
CA THR A 221 10.16 -12.11 -10.90
C THR A 221 10.02 -13.02 -12.12
N GLN A 222 10.63 -14.21 -12.09
CA GLN A 222 10.52 -15.19 -13.17
C GLN A 222 9.10 -15.74 -13.31
N MET A 223 8.45 -16.06 -12.19
CA MET A 223 7.06 -16.51 -12.15
C MET A 223 6.13 -15.47 -12.81
N LEU A 224 6.22 -14.21 -12.39
CA LEU A 224 5.44 -13.10 -12.96
C LEU A 224 5.72 -12.94 -14.46
N GLY A 225 6.99 -13.02 -14.89
CA GLY A 225 7.35 -12.95 -16.31
C GLY A 225 6.83 -14.11 -17.16
N SER A 226 6.60 -15.28 -16.55
CA SER A 226 6.09 -16.47 -17.23
C SER A 226 4.55 -16.56 -17.30
N ALA A 227 3.85 -15.64 -16.62
CA ALA A 227 2.38 -15.65 -16.46
C ALA A 227 1.78 -16.95 -15.88
N THR A 228 2.60 -17.79 -15.27
CA THR A 228 2.19 -19.09 -14.72
C THR A 228 2.55 -19.12 -13.25
N PHE A 229 1.58 -19.43 -12.39
CA PHE A 229 1.87 -19.63 -10.99
C PHE A 229 2.76 -20.85 -10.80
N GLN A 230 3.82 -20.68 -10.03
CA GLN A 230 4.69 -21.73 -9.52
C GLN A 230 4.96 -21.43 -8.05
N ASP A 231 5.20 -22.48 -7.28
CA ASP A 231 5.63 -22.35 -5.89
C ASP A 231 7.08 -22.85 -5.75
N ASP A 232 7.82 -22.28 -4.82
CA ASP A 232 9.22 -22.63 -4.58
C ASP A 232 9.55 -22.54 -3.09
N ALA A 233 10.17 -23.59 -2.57
CA ALA A 233 10.51 -23.71 -1.15
C ALA A 233 11.49 -22.62 -0.65
N SER A 234 12.20 -21.93 -1.54
CA SER A 234 13.07 -20.80 -1.18
C SER A 234 12.30 -19.55 -0.74
N CYS A 235 10.98 -19.49 -1.00
CA CYS A 235 10.08 -18.43 -0.59
C CYS A 235 9.25 -18.79 0.67
N HIS A 236 9.69 -19.77 1.47
CA HIS A 236 9.03 -20.19 2.71
C HIS A 236 9.98 -20.29 3.91
#